data_AF-A0A832HS66-F1
#
_entry.id   AF-A0A832HS66-F1
#
_cell.length_a   1.000
_cell.length_b   1.000
_cell.length_c   1.000
_cell.angle_alpha   90.00
_cell.angle_beta   90.00
_cell.angle_gamma   90.00
#
_symmetry.space_group_name_H-M   'P 1'
#
loop_
_entity.id
_entity.type
_entity.pdbx_description
1 polymer ?
#
loop_
_entity_poly.entity_id
_entity_poly.type
_entity_poly.pdbx_seq_one_letter_code
_entity_poly.pdbx_strand_id
1 'polypeptide(L)'
;MIKAIAARIHQGHRTIGFPDTPPQLPDRLRGRPELKPEKCAVDCKRCVPVCPTEALTLDSNGVKLDLGRCLFCGECEAVCEPGAIHFTNEYRMAADRRENLILNGREMELAKALDKAARRVFGRSLKLRQVSAGGCNACEADVNVLNTVVFDLGRFGIQFVASPRHADGLLITGPVTRNMRLALQKTYEAVPPPKFVIAVGACAISGGPFIDHEETCNGAGGVVPVDLFIPGCPPHPITILDGLLRWLGRLH
;
A
#
# COMPACT_ATOMS: atom_id res chain seq x y z
N MET A 1 -6.20 -31.87 -28.64
CA MET A 1 -6.52 -32.34 -27.27
C MET A 1 -5.25 -32.69 -26.46
N ILE A 2 -4.38 -33.60 -26.93
CA ILE A 2 -3.16 -34.03 -26.20
C ILE A 2 -2.22 -32.86 -25.86
N LYS A 3 -1.96 -31.95 -26.80
CA LYS A 3 -1.12 -30.75 -26.55
C LYS A 3 -1.67 -29.83 -25.47
N ALA A 4 -2.99 -29.72 -25.34
CA ALA A 4 -3.63 -28.89 -24.30
C ALA A 4 -3.53 -29.54 -22.91
N ILE A 5 -3.66 -30.87 -22.84
CA ILE A 5 -3.47 -31.64 -21.61
C ILE A 5 -1.99 -31.59 -21.18
N ALA A 6 -1.06 -31.79 -22.10
CA ALA A 6 0.38 -31.67 -21.82
C ALA A 6 0.76 -30.25 -21.35
N ALA A 7 0.20 -29.21 -21.97
CA ALA A 7 0.39 -27.83 -21.53
C ALA A 7 -0.20 -27.59 -20.13
N ARG A 8 -1.39 -28.12 -19.81
CA ARG A 8 -2.01 -28.06 -18.47
C ARG A 8 -1.16 -28.76 -17.40
N ILE A 9 -0.65 -29.95 -17.70
CA ILE A 9 0.23 -30.71 -16.80
C ILE A 9 1.53 -29.93 -16.55
N HIS A 10 2.12 -29.36 -17.61
CA HIS A 10 3.33 -28.55 -17.48
C HIS A 10 3.09 -27.22 -16.76
N GLN A 11 1.92 -26.60 -16.95
CA GLN A 11 1.61 -25.31 -16.33
C GLN A 11 1.25 -25.43 -14.86
N GLY A 12 0.68 -26.56 -14.42
CA GLY A 12 0.27 -26.79 -13.04
C GLY A 12 -0.85 -25.85 -12.57
N HIS A 13 -1.07 -25.80 -11.24
CA HIS A 13 -1.99 -24.84 -10.62
C HIS A 13 -1.28 -23.49 -10.43
N ARG A 14 -1.79 -22.44 -11.07
CA ARG A 14 -1.23 -21.06 -11.03
C ARG A 14 -1.88 -20.18 -9.95
N THR A 15 -2.49 -20.79 -8.94
CA THR A 15 -3.16 -20.13 -7.82
C THR A 15 -2.26 -20.15 -6.59
N ILE A 16 -2.32 -19.11 -5.76
CA ILE A 16 -1.63 -19.11 -4.45
C ILE A 16 -2.60 -19.54 -3.34
N GLY A 17 -2.10 -20.24 -2.33
CA GLY A 17 -2.90 -20.68 -1.17
C GLY A 17 -3.19 -19.58 -0.14
N PHE A 18 -2.84 -18.32 -0.42
CA PHE A 18 -3.14 -17.18 0.46
C PHE A 18 -4.65 -16.98 0.64
N PRO A 19 -5.16 -16.65 1.85
CA PRO A 19 -4.42 -16.35 3.08
C PRO A 19 -4.02 -17.56 3.94
N ASP A 20 -4.52 -18.76 3.63
CA ASP A 20 -4.29 -19.97 4.45
C ASP A 20 -2.81 -20.41 4.47
N THR A 21 -2.08 -20.14 3.38
CA THR A 21 -0.64 -20.36 3.30
C THR A 21 0.11 -19.05 3.04
N PRO A 22 1.26 -18.80 3.69
CA PRO A 22 2.11 -17.67 3.39
C PRO A 22 2.47 -17.62 1.89
N PRO A 23 2.49 -16.42 1.29
CA PRO A 23 2.84 -16.25 -0.11
C PRO A 23 4.34 -16.52 -0.32
N GLN A 24 4.70 -17.08 -1.47
CA GLN A 24 6.10 -17.12 -1.90
C GLN A 24 6.47 -15.75 -2.48
N LEU A 25 7.51 -15.14 -1.93
CA LEU A 25 7.94 -13.79 -2.28
C LEU A 25 9.33 -13.83 -2.90
N PRO A 26 9.60 -12.99 -3.91
CA PRO A 26 10.91 -12.97 -4.55
C PRO A 26 11.94 -12.36 -3.60
N ASP A 27 13.18 -12.83 -3.65
CA ASP A 27 14.28 -12.34 -2.79
C ASP A 27 14.57 -10.84 -2.95
N ARG A 28 14.18 -10.26 -4.09
CA ARG A 28 14.30 -8.83 -4.40
C ARG A 28 13.20 -7.95 -3.81
N LEU A 29 12.20 -8.54 -3.15
CA LEU A 29 11.12 -7.76 -2.53
C LEU A 29 11.69 -6.92 -1.38
N ARG A 30 11.45 -5.62 -1.43
CA ARG A 30 11.69 -4.73 -0.28
C ARG A 30 10.36 -4.48 0.41
N GLY A 31 10.11 -5.26 1.44
CA GLY A 31 8.98 -5.13 2.36
C GLY A 31 9.28 -4.18 3.52
N ARG A 32 8.64 -4.43 4.66
CA ARG A 32 8.74 -3.60 5.85
C ARG A 32 10.19 -3.59 6.35
N PRO A 33 10.84 -2.43 6.44
CA PRO A 33 12.16 -2.34 7.00
C PRO A 33 12.15 -2.51 8.53
N GLU A 34 13.20 -3.13 9.05
CA GLU A 34 13.53 -3.14 10.46
C GLU A 34 14.49 -1.98 10.76
N LEU A 35 14.22 -1.25 11.84
CA LEU A 35 15.09 -0.20 12.36
C LEU A 35 15.70 -0.70 13.67
N LYS A 36 17.02 -0.64 13.78
CA LYS A 36 17.80 -0.98 14.98
C LYS A 36 18.69 0.22 15.35
N PRO A 37 18.12 1.28 15.95
CA PRO A 37 18.85 2.51 16.28
C PRO A 37 20.06 2.25 17.19
N GLU A 38 20.05 1.19 17.99
CA GLU A 38 21.16 0.77 18.84
C GLU A 38 22.43 0.37 18.06
N LYS A 39 22.30 0.13 16.75
CA LYS A 39 23.44 -0.16 15.85
C LYS A 39 23.97 1.09 15.15
N CYS A 40 23.33 2.25 15.32
CA CYS A 40 23.85 3.50 14.77
C CYS A 40 25.14 3.94 15.47
N ALA A 41 25.98 4.67 14.73
CA ALA A 41 27.01 5.52 15.33
C ALA A 41 26.38 6.62 16.21
N VAL A 42 27.19 7.25 17.07
CA VAL A 42 26.77 8.25 18.08
C VAL A 42 25.94 9.40 17.49
N ASP A 43 26.14 9.73 16.21
CA ASP A 43 25.45 10.81 15.51
C ASP A 43 24.24 10.36 14.65
N CYS A 44 24.02 9.06 14.43
CA CYS A 44 22.91 8.38 13.72
C CYS A 44 22.26 9.14 12.53
N LYS A 45 23.04 9.90 11.75
CA LYS A 45 22.49 10.83 10.73
C LYS A 45 22.81 10.48 9.29
N ARG A 46 23.68 9.51 9.03
CA ARG A 46 24.22 9.19 7.69
C ARG A 46 23.14 8.91 6.63
N CYS A 47 22.05 8.27 7.02
CA CYS A 47 20.99 7.84 6.10
C CYS A 47 19.95 8.94 5.78
N VAL A 48 19.90 10.03 6.57
CA VAL A 48 18.89 11.08 6.40
C VAL A 48 19.11 11.88 5.10
N PRO A 49 20.33 12.37 4.79
CA PRO A 49 20.57 13.20 3.60
C PRO A 49 20.38 12.48 2.26
N VAL A 50 20.43 11.14 2.24
CA VAL A 50 20.25 10.37 0.99
C VAL A 50 18.79 10.06 0.68
N CYS A 51 17.86 10.37 1.59
CA CYS A 51 16.45 10.07 1.40
C CYS A 51 15.79 11.13 0.49
N PRO A 52 15.38 10.78 -0.75
CA PRO A 52 14.90 11.78 -1.71
C PRO A 52 13.55 12.41 -1.35
N THR A 53 12.78 11.76 -0.45
CA THR A 53 11.45 12.20 -0.03
C THR A 53 11.39 12.60 1.44
N GLU A 54 12.56 12.71 2.08
CA GLU A 54 12.67 13.04 3.52
C GLU A 54 11.81 12.11 4.39
N ALA A 55 11.71 10.83 4.00
CA ALA A 55 10.99 9.82 4.77
C ALA A 55 11.72 9.47 6.08
N LEU A 56 13.02 9.76 6.17
CA LEU A 56 13.83 9.56 7.36
C LEU A 56 13.96 10.85 8.16
N THR A 57 13.68 10.77 9.45
CA THR A 57 13.84 11.88 10.41
C THR A 57 14.55 11.39 11.66
N LEU A 58 15.10 12.30 12.46
CA LEU A 58 15.74 11.97 13.73
C LEU A 58 14.89 12.50 14.89
N ASP A 59 14.79 11.70 15.94
CA ASP A 59 14.30 12.13 17.24
C ASP A 59 15.28 11.75 18.35
N SER A 60 14.90 11.97 19.60
CA SER A 60 15.71 11.64 20.77
C SER A 60 16.02 10.14 20.94
N ASN A 61 15.29 9.26 20.24
CA ASN A 61 15.44 7.80 20.29
C ASN A 61 16.12 7.24 19.03
N GLY A 62 16.56 8.11 18.11
CA GLY A 62 17.27 7.75 16.89
C GLY A 62 16.46 7.98 15.62
N VAL A 63 16.65 7.10 14.63
CA VAL A 63 16.05 7.25 13.31
C VAL A 63 14.60 6.79 13.26
N LYS A 64 13.75 7.61 12.64
CA LYS A 64 12.36 7.32 12.30
C LYS A 64 12.21 7.21 10.81
N LEU A 65 11.44 6.24 10.34
CA LEU A 65 11.11 6.07 8.92
C LEU A 65 9.61 6.12 8.71
N ASP A 66 9.18 7.03 7.83
CA ASP A 66 7.81 7.16 7.40
C ASP A 66 7.54 6.31 6.15
N LEU A 67 6.85 5.17 6.32
CA LEU A 67 6.50 4.29 5.19
C LEU A 67 5.54 4.94 4.21
N GLY A 68 4.77 5.95 4.63
CA GLY A 68 3.92 6.72 3.74
C GLY A 68 4.69 7.57 2.74
N ARG A 69 5.93 7.96 3.08
CA ARG A 69 6.85 8.74 2.22
C ARG A 69 7.93 7.89 1.56
N CYS A 70 8.24 6.71 2.12
CA CYS A 70 9.32 5.85 1.66
C CYS A 70 9.11 5.36 0.22
N LEU A 71 10.14 5.49 -0.63
CA LEU A 71 10.14 4.95 -1.99
C LEU A 71 10.67 3.51 -2.08
N PHE A 72 11.08 2.90 -0.95
CA PHE A 72 11.64 1.54 -0.92
C PHE A 72 12.86 1.36 -1.85
N CYS A 73 13.66 2.42 -2.05
CA CYS A 73 14.84 2.41 -2.92
C CYS A 73 16.06 1.70 -2.30
N GLY A 74 16.11 1.53 -0.98
CA GLY A 74 17.22 0.87 -0.28
C GLY A 74 18.47 1.72 -0.08
N GLU A 75 18.51 2.95 -0.59
CA GLU A 75 19.68 3.86 -0.47
C GLU A 75 20.05 4.11 1.00
N CYS A 76 19.05 4.24 1.88
CA CYS A 76 19.30 4.41 3.31
C CYS A 76 19.96 3.19 3.95
N GLU A 77 19.57 1.96 3.59
CA GLU A 77 20.22 0.74 4.05
C GLU A 77 21.66 0.64 3.53
N ALA A 78 21.91 1.05 2.28
CA ALA A 78 23.23 0.99 1.67
C ALA A 78 24.26 1.93 2.34
N VAL A 79 23.81 3.08 2.87
CA VAL A 79 24.70 4.08 3.49
C VAL A 79 24.73 4.04 5.02
N CYS A 80 23.75 3.38 5.67
CA CYS A 80 23.68 3.30 7.13
C CYS A 80 24.73 2.33 7.68
N GLU A 81 24.87 2.29 9.00
CA GLU A 81 25.67 1.25 9.65
C GLU A 81 25.04 -0.13 9.38
N PRO A 82 25.86 -1.18 9.15
CA PRO A 82 25.36 -2.51 8.84
C PRO A 82 24.28 -3.01 9.82
N GLY A 83 23.07 -3.21 9.29
CA GLY A 83 21.93 -3.73 10.02
C GLY A 83 21.19 -2.74 10.92
N ALA A 84 21.53 -1.44 10.88
CA ALA A 84 20.76 -0.39 11.54
C ALA A 84 19.44 -0.09 10.80
N ILE A 85 19.45 -0.18 9.47
CA ILE A 85 18.25 -0.24 8.61
C ILE A 85 18.39 -1.49 7.77
N HIS A 86 17.33 -2.31 7.70
CA HIS A 86 17.30 -3.49 6.86
C HIS A 86 15.93 -3.69 6.22
N PHE A 87 15.82 -3.69 4.90
CA PHE A 87 14.58 -4.02 4.21
C PHE A 87 14.36 -5.54 4.20
N THR A 88 13.28 -5.99 4.83
CA THR A 88 12.93 -7.42 4.91
C THR A 88 11.96 -7.82 3.79
N ASN A 89 11.59 -9.10 3.72
CA ASN A 89 10.50 -9.58 2.85
C ASN A 89 9.12 -9.48 3.50
N GLU A 90 8.97 -8.75 4.62
CA GLU A 90 7.70 -8.56 5.32
C GLU A 90 6.73 -7.72 4.48
N TYR A 91 5.70 -8.34 3.92
CA TYR A 91 4.75 -7.66 3.05
C TYR A 91 3.64 -6.94 3.82
N ARG A 92 3.45 -7.22 5.11
CA ARG A 92 2.36 -6.66 5.93
C ARG A 92 2.73 -5.24 6.36
N MET A 93 2.09 -4.25 5.75
CA MET A 93 2.40 -2.83 5.97
C MET A 93 1.19 -1.90 5.92
N ALA A 94 -0.03 -2.43 5.71
CA ALA A 94 -1.20 -1.58 5.67
C ALA A 94 -1.54 -1.04 7.07
N ALA A 95 -2.00 0.20 7.15
CA ALA A 95 -2.42 0.86 8.38
C ALA A 95 -3.74 1.60 8.20
N ASP A 96 -4.59 1.61 9.23
CA ASP A 96 -5.86 2.36 9.27
C ASP A 96 -5.69 3.80 9.79
N ARG A 97 -4.47 4.18 10.17
CA ARG A 97 -4.08 5.52 10.61
C ARG A 97 -2.75 5.92 10.02
N ARG A 98 -2.56 7.21 9.75
CA ARG A 98 -1.36 7.71 9.08
C ARG A 98 -0.11 7.61 9.96
N GLU A 99 -0.29 7.78 11.26
CA GLU A 99 0.76 7.76 12.28
C GLU A 99 1.32 6.34 12.46
N ASN A 100 0.51 5.32 12.19
CA ASN A 100 0.89 3.92 12.27
C ASN A 100 1.86 3.49 11.15
N LEU A 101 2.06 4.34 10.12
CA LEU A 101 3.10 4.15 9.09
C LEU A 101 4.49 4.62 9.54
N ILE A 102 4.62 5.21 10.73
CA ILE A 102 5.90 5.71 11.25
C ILE A 102 6.60 4.59 12.04
N LEU A 103 7.73 4.13 11.52
CA LEU A 103 8.61 3.20 12.21
C LEU A 103 9.62 3.98 13.07
N ASN A 104 9.82 3.51 14.29
CA ASN A 104 10.72 4.13 15.28
C ASN A 104 11.48 3.08 16.13
N GLY A 105 11.72 1.90 15.55
CA GLY A 105 12.29 0.74 16.25
C GLY A 105 11.28 -0.09 17.04
N ARG A 106 10.02 0.35 17.18
CA ARG A 106 8.93 -0.46 17.72
C ARG A 106 8.21 -1.25 16.63
N GLU A 107 7.44 -2.25 17.06
CA GLU A 107 6.56 -3.00 16.17
C GLU A 107 5.50 -2.06 15.54
N MET A 108 5.25 -2.27 14.24
CA MET A 108 4.29 -1.49 13.49
C MET A 108 2.87 -1.92 13.83
N GLU A 109 2.01 -0.96 14.17
CA GLU A 109 0.57 -1.22 14.29
C GLU A 109 -0.06 -1.39 12.90
N LEU A 110 -0.37 -2.63 12.53
CA LEU A 110 -1.07 -2.94 11.28
C LEU A 110 -2.54 -2.49 11.34
N ALA A 111 -3.15 -2.34 10.16
CA ALA A 111 -4.54 -1.94 10.00
C ALA A 111 -5.48 -2.81 10.85
N LYS A 112 -6.33 -2.14 11.64
CA LYS A 112 -7.38 -2.82 12.40
C LYS A 112 -8.52 -3.22 11.48
N ALA A 113 -9.16 -4.34 11.79
CA ALA A 113 -10.36 -4.75 11.07
C ALA A 113 -11.47 -3.70 11.26
N LEU A 114 -12.25 -3.49 10.19
CA LEU A 114 -13.48 -2.70 10.22
C LEU A 114 -14.37 -3.09 11.40
N ASP A 115 -15.13 -2.13 11.92
CA ASP A 115 -16.06 -2.40 13.00
C ASP A 115 -17.14 -3.44 12.59
N LYS A 116 -17.89 -3.93 13.57
CA LYS A 116 -18.90 -4.98 13.34
C LYS A 116 -20.02 -4.54 12.40
N ALA A 117 -20.40 -3.26 12.41
CA ALA A 117 -21.46 -2.73 11.57
C ALA A 117 -21.00 -2.62 10.11
N ALA A 118 -19.83 -2.04 9.87
CA ALA A 118 -19.19 -1.95 8.55
C ALA A 118 -18.94 -3.34 7.95
N ARG A 119 -18.43 -4.30 8.74
CA ARG A 119 -18.23 -5.69 8.27
C ARG A 119 -19.53 -6.39 7.90
N ARG A 120 -20.64 -6.06 8.55
CA ARG A 120 -21.95 -6.64 8.19
C ARG A 120 -22.40 -6.21 6.79
N VAL A 121 -22.06 -4.98 6.39
CA VAL A 121 -22.42 -4.42 5.08
C VAL A 121 -21.41 -4.83 4.00
N PHE A 122 -20.12 -4.59 4.25
CA PHE A 122 -19.07 -4.68 3.23
C PHE A 122 -18.20 -5.94 3.33
N GLY A 123 -18.26 -6.64 4.48
CA GLY A 123 -17.34 -7.73 4.79
C GLY A 123 -17.43 -8.92 3.82
N ARG A 124 -18.53 -9.08 3.07
CA ARG A 124 -18.74 -10.16 2.09
C ARG A 124 -18.73 -9.70 0.62
N SER A 125 -18.92 -8.41 0.39
CA SER A 125 -19.00 -7.80 -0.94
C SER A 125 -18.50 -6.36 -0.84
N LEU A 126 -17.30 -6.10 -1.35
CA LEU A 126 -16.70 -4.77 -1.38
C LEU A 126 -16.44 -4.38 -2.84
N LYS A 127 -17.15 -3.36 -3.32
CA LYS A 127 -16.98 -2.80 -4.67
C LYS A 127 -16.14 -1.53 -4.58
N LEU A 128 -15.01 -1.50 -5.25
CA LEU A 128 -14.13 -0.33 -5.26
C LEU A 128 -14.13 0.33 -6.64
N ARG A 129 -14.02 1.65 -6.68
CA ARG A 129 -13.62 2.36 -7.90
C ARG A 129 -12.16 2.78 -7.75
N GLN A 130 -11.28 2.21 -8.56
CA GLN A 130 -9.91 2.70 -8.65
C GLN A 130 -9.90 4.09 -9.31
N VAL A 131 -9.16 5.05 -8.78
CA VAL A 131 -8.99 6.38 -9.36
C VAL A 131 -7.50 6.67 -9.45
N SER A 132 -6.96 6.70 -10.68
CA SER A 132 -5.61 7.21 -10.91
C SER A 132 -5.66 8.72 -10.93
N ALA A 133 -5.19 9.35 -9.86
CA ALA A 133 -5.14 10.80 -9.71
C ALA A 133 -3.76 11.34 -10.13
N GLY A 134 -3.34 11.01 -11.36
CA GLY A 134 -2.03 11.38 -11.91
C GLY A 134 -0.90 10.40 -11.58
N GLY A 135 -1.20 9.09 -11.52
CA GLY A 135 -0.20 8.05 -11.29
C GLY A 135 0.69 7.78 -12.51
N CYS A 136 1.82 7.10 -12.28
CA CYS A 136 2.76 6.67 -13.32
C CYS A 136 2.48 5.25 -13.86
N ASN A 137 1.27 4.73 -13.62
CA ASN A 137 0.80 3.38 -13.94
C ASN A 137 1.39 2.22 -13.12
N ALA A 138 2.37 2.47 -12.24
CA ALA A 138 2.98 1.40 -11.45
C ALA A 138 2.01 0.78 -10.43
N CYS A 139 1.41 1.61 -9.55
CA CYS A 139 0.44 1.12 -8.58
C CYS A 139 -0.84 0.62 -9.26
N GLU A 140 -1.24 1.23 -10.38
CA GLU A 140 -2.37 0.80 -11.19
C GLU A 140 -2.17 -0.59 -11.78
N ALA A 141 -0.96 -0.89 -12.27
CA ALA A 141 -0.62 -2.21 -12.79
C ALA A 141 -0.71 -3.26 -11.68
N ASP A 142 -0.13 -3.00 -10.50
CA ASP A 142 -0.18 -3.95 -9.38
C ASP A 142 -1.61 -4.13 -8.83
N VAL A 143 -2.41 -3.06 -8.77
CA VAL A 143 -3.84 -3.16 -8.44
C VAL A 143 -4.60 -3.96 -9.50
N ASN A 144 -4.27 -3.83 -10.79
CA ASN A 144 -4.88 -4.60 -11.85
C ASN A 144 -4.55 -6.09 -11.74
N VAL A 145 -3.29 -6.42 -11.44
CA VAL A 145 -2.79 -7.79 -11.26
C VAL A 145 -3.57 -8.57 -10.19
N LEU A 146 -4.15 -7.89 -9.20
CA LEU A 146 -5.01 -8.51 -8.19
C LEU A 146 -6.26 -9.21 -8.77
N ASN A 147 -6.69 -8.84 -9.97
CA ASN A 147 -7.81 -9.50 -10.66
C ASN A 147 -7.40 -10.76 -11.44
N THR A 148 -6.10 -11.05 -11.52
CA THR A 148 -5.61 -12.27 -12.18
C THR A 148 -5.82 -13.49 -11.30
N VAL A 149 -5.81 -14.68 -11.91
CA VAL A 149 -6.01 -15.98 -11.25
C VAL A 149 -5.01 -16.27 -10.11
N VAL A 150 -3.89 -15.55 -10.07
CA VAL A 150 -2.87 -15.71 -9.04
C VAL A 150 -3.38 -15.18 -7.70
N PHE A 151 -4.02 -14.01 -7.68
CA PHE A 151 -4.46 -13.31 -6.46
C PHE A 151 -5.97 -13.41 -6.23
N ASP A 152 -6.74 -13.37 -7.33
CA ASP A 152 -8.20 -13.54 -7.38
C ASP A 152 -8.96 -12.77 -6.29
N LEU A 153 -9.07 -11.44 -6.46
CA LEU A 153 -9.93 -10.61 -5.60
C LEU A 153 -11.38 -11.08 -5.55
N GLY A 154 -11.87 -11.66 -6.65
CA GLY A 154 -13.25 -12.12 -6.78
C GLY A 154 -13.60 -13.20 -5.76
N ARG A 155 -12.66 -14.13 -5.49
CA ARG A 155 -12.79 -15.12 -4.40
C ARG A 155 -13.03 -14.48 -3.03
N PHE A 156 -12.53 -13.27 -2.81
CA PHE A 156 -12.75 -12.53 -1.58
C PHE A 156 -13.96 -11.58 -1.64
N GLY A 157 -14.77 -11.61 -2.69
CA GLY A 157 -15.90 -10.71 -2.85
C GLY A 157 -15.47 -9.25 -3.00
N ILE A 158 -14.24 -9.00 -3.45
CA ILE A 158 -13.74 -7.66 -3.77
C ILE A 158 -13.77 -7.51 -5.29
N GLN A 159 -14.30 -6.39 -5.77
CA GLN A 159 -14.41 -6.15 -7.21
C GLN A 159 -14.18 -4.68 -7.55
N PHE A 160 -13.47 -4.40 -8.64
CA PHE A 160 -13.44 -3.06 -9.21
C PHE A 160 -14.63 -2.82 -10.13
N VAL A 161 -15.35 -1.72 -9.89
CA VAL A 161 -16.50 -1.28 -10.70
C VAL A 161 -16.14 -0.06 -11.54
N ALA A 162 -16.79 0.11 -12.68
CA ALA A 162 -16.51 1.21 -13.61
C ALA A 162 -17.05 2.57 -13.11
N SER A 163 -18.23 2.55 -12.49
CA SER A 163 -18.92 3.77 -12.03
C SER A 163 -18.74 3.96 -10.52
N PRO A 164 -18.35 5.16 -10.05
CA PRO A 164 -18.33 5.45 -8.62
C PRO A 164 -19.71 5.32 -7.96
N ARG A 165 -20.80 5.46 -8.74
CA ARG A 165 -22.19 5.29 -8.24
C ARG A 165 -22.52 3.84 -7.86
N HIS A 166 -21.71 2.88 -8.30
CA HIS A 166 -21.86 1.46 -7.96
C HIS A 166 -20.79 0.99 -6.97
N ALA A 167 -19.94 1.89 -6.49
CA ALA A 167 -18.85 1.57 -5.60
C ALA A 167 -19.28 1.76 -4.13
N ASP A 168 -18.66 0.99 -3.25
CA ASP A 168 -18.68 1.11 -1.80
C ASP A 168 -17.49 1.97 -1.30
N GLY A 169 -16.56 2.32 -2.18
CA GLY A 169 -15.40 3.14 -1.85
C GLY A 169 -14.47 3.38 -3.02
N LEU A 170 -13.44 4.19 -2.77
CA LEU A 170 -12.40 4.54 -3.73
C LEU A 170 -11.07 3.90 -3.35
N LEU A 171 -10.33 3.43 -4.35
CA LEU A 171 -8.92 3.10 -4.23
C LEU A 171 -8.11 4.10 -5.07
N ILE A 172 -7.35 4.96 -4.41
CA ILE A 172 -6.66 6.08 -5.04
C ILE A 172 -5.18 5.74 -5.21
N THR A 173 -4.67 6.02 -6.41
CA THR A 173 -3.26 5.94 -6.76
C THR A 173 -2.79 7.28 -7.34
N GLY A 174 -1.49 7.57 -7.21
CA GLY A 174 -0.89 8.81 -7.71
C GLY A 174 -0.94 9.99 -6.72
N PRO A 175 -0.18 11.07 -6.98
CA PRO A 175 0.05 12.19 -6.06
C PRO A 175 -1.11 13.20 -5.99
N VAL A 176 -2.19 12.97 -6.75
CA VAL A 176 -3.30 13.90 -6.93
C VAL A 176 -2.83 15.22 -7.54
N THR A 177 -2.62 15.23 -8.85
CA THR A 177 -2.26 16.46 -9.58
C THR A 177 -3.33 17.54 -9.42
N ARG A 178 -2.97 18.82 -9.56
CA ARG A 178 -3.92 19.95 -9.48
C ARG A 178 -5.08 19.78 -10.44
N ASN A 179 -4.79 19.31 -11.66
CA ASN A 179 -5.80 19.03 -12.68
C ASN A 179 -6.78 17.90 -12.27
N MET A 180 -6.30 16.90 -11.51
CA MET A 180 -7.13 15.79 -11.04
C MET A 180 -7.90 16.08 -9.75
N ARG A 181 -7.59 17.16 -9.03
CA ARG A 181 -8.22 17.50 -7.74
C ARG A 181 -9.74 17.53 -7.81
N LEU A 182 -10.29 18.30 -8.76
CA LEU A 182 -11.75 18.44 -8.91
C LEU A 182 -12.40 17.13 -9.34
N ALA A 183 -11.77 16.39 -10.23
CA ALA A 183 -12.27 15.10 -10.71
C ALA A 183 -12.33 14.06 -9.58
N LEU A 184 -11.29 14.01 -8.74
CA LEU A 184 -11.26 13.14 -7.56
C LEU A 184 -12.37 13.50 -6.58
N GLN A 185 -12.52 14.79 -6.25
CA GLN A 185 -13.55 15.26 -5.32
C GLN A 185 -14.96 14.90 -5.81
N LYS A 186 -15.28 15.20 -7.08
CA LYS A 186 -16.58 14.83 -7.67
C LYS A 186 -16.81 13.32 -7.70
N THR A 187 -15.74 12.54 -7.91
CA THR A 187 -15.83 11.08 -7.89
C THR A 187 -16.16 10.58 -6.50
N TYR A 188 -15.52 11.13 -5.46
CA TYR A 188 -15.81 10.81 -4.06
C TYR A 188 -17.24 11.20 -3.64
N GLU A 189 -17.71 12.37 -4.05
CA GLU A 189 -19.08 12.83 -3.82
C GLU A 189 -20.12 11.91 -4.49
N ALA A 190 -19.80 11.35 -5.66
CA ALA A 190 -20.69 10.45 -6.41
C ALA A 190 -20.81 9.03 -5.83
N VAL A 191 -19.95 8.63 -4.89
CA VAL A 191 -20.07 7.34 -4.18
C VAL A 191 -21.21 7.43 -3.15
N PRO A 192 -22.12 6.46 -3.02
CA PRO A 192 -23.15 6.47 -1.97
C PRO A 192 -22.54 6.26 -0.57
N PRO A 193 -23.03 6.91 0.50
CA PRO A 193 -22.67 6.55 1.88
C PRO A 193 -23.38 5.25 2.33
N PRO A 194 -22.80 4.46 3.25
CA PRO A 194 -21.44 4.60 3.79
C PRO A 194 -20.38 4.28 2.73
N LYS A 195 -19.26 5.01 2.76
CA LYS A 195 -18.18 4.90 1.76
C LYS A 195 -16.82 4.92 2.42
N PHE A 196 -15.83 4.37 1.71
CA PHE A 196 -14.44 4.38 2.15
C PHE A 196 -13.47 4.93 1.12
N VAL A 197 -12.27 5.29 1.56
CA VAL A 197 -11.15 5.70 0.72
C VAL A 197 -9.88 4.99 1.15
N ILE A 198 -9.21 4.38 0.18
CA ILE A 198 -7.97 3.64 0.36
C ILE A 198 -6.88 4.34 -0.47
N ALA A 199 -5.78 4.74 0.16
CA ALA A 199 -4.62 5.29 -0.53
C ALA A 199 -3.55 4.21 -0.74
N VAL A 200 -3.18 3.96 -2.00
CA VAL A 200 -2.21 2.92 -2.37
C VAL A 200 -0.96 3.57 -2.97
N GLY A 201 0.17 3.32 -2.31
CA GLY A 201 1.49 3.79 -2.69
C GLY A 201 1.86 5.15 -2.12
N ALA A 202 3.16 5.42 -2.05
CA ALA A 202 3.74 6.63 -1.45
C ALA A 202 3.19 7.92 -2.08
N CYS A 203 2.96 7.92 -3.39
CA CYS A 203 2.35 9.07 -4.07
C CYS A 203 0.94 9.37 -3.55
N ALA A 204 0.07 8.37 -3.41
CA ALA A 204 -1.29 8.58 -2.93
C ALA A 204 -1.34 8.94 -1.44
N ILE A 205 -0.37 8.45 -0.66
CA ILE A 205 -0.32 8.69 0.79
C ILE A 205 0.26 10.08 1.12
N SER A 206 1.30 10.52 0.38
CA SER A 206 2.04 11.73 0.76
C SER A 206 2.61 12.56 -0.41
N GLY A 207 2.26 12.27 -1.66
CA GLY A 207 2.82 12.93 -2.85
C GLY A 207 4.06 12.26 -3.46
N GLY A 208 4.72 11.36 -2.72
CA GLY A 208 5.87 10.59 -3.22
C GLY A 208 7.03 11.50 -3.65
N PRO A 209 7.69 11.25 -4.80
CA PRO A 209 8.77 12.12 -5.31
C PRO A 209 8.35 13.56 -5.62
N PHE A 210 7.04 13.83 -5.69
CA PHE A 210 6.48 15.14 -6.04
C PHE A 210 5.95 15.90 -4.82
N ILE A 211 6.32 15.46 -3.62
CA ILE A 211 5.93 16.13 -2.38
C ILE A 211 6.31 17.61 -2.42
N ASP A 212 5.37 18.45 -1.99
CA ASP A 212 5.43 19.92 -1.96
C ASP A 212 5.58 20.62 -3.31
N HIS A 213 5.46 19.87 -4.41
CA HIS A 213 5.38 20.46 -5.75
C HIS A 213 4.01 21.11 -5.99
N GLU A 214 3.99 22.34 -6.52
CA GLU A 214 2.79 23.17 -6.70
C GLU A 214 1.69 22.51 -7.56
N GLU A 215 2.10 21.67 -8.51
CA GLU A 215 1.23 20.90 -9.41
C GLU A 215 0.65 19.62 -8.79
N THR A 216 0.89 19.35 -7.50
CA THR A 216 0.27 18.23 -6.78
C THR A 216 -0.44 18.67 -5.51
N CYS A 217 -1.26 17.78 -4.95
CA CYS A 217 -1.99 18.02 -3.69
C CYS A 217 -1.39 17.24 -2.52
N ASN A 218 -0.13 16.78 -2.62
CA ASN A 218 0.54 15.96 -1.60
C ASN A 218 -0.21 14.67 -1.24
N GLY A 219 -0.85 14.04 -2.23
CA GLY A 219 -1.61 12.81 -2.06
C GLY A 219 -3.11 13.02 -1.82
N ALA A 220 -3.81 11.93 -1.53
CA ALA A 220 -5.26 11.87 -1.42
C ALA A 220 -5.81 12.56 -0.15
N GLY A 221 -5.07 12.50 0.96
CA GLY A 221 -5.51 13.02 2.26
C GLY A 221 -5.76 14.53 2.28
N GLY A 222 -5.14 15.29 1.36
CA GLY A 222 -5.38 16.72 1.19
C GLY A 222 -6.67 17.08 0.41
N VAL A 223 -7.39 16.07 -0.09
CA VAL A 223 -8.59 16.25 -0.94
C VAL A 223 -9.79 15.45 -0.42
N VAL A 224 -9.58 14.22 0.06
CA VAL A 224 -10.62 13.32 0.55
C VAL A 224 -10.15 12.60 1.83
N PRO A 225 -11.05 12.25 2.76
CA PRO A 225 -10.67 11.53 3.98
C PRO A 225 -10.23 10.11 3.62
N VAL A 226 -9.03 9.70 4.04
CA VAL A 226 -8.47 8.36 3.77
C VAL A 226 -8.65 7.46 5.01
N ASP A 227 -9.19 6.26 4.81
CA ASP A 227 -9.47 5.28 5.88
C ASP A 227 -8.44 4.16 5.97
N LEU A 228 -7.73 3.86 4.87
CA LEU A 228 -6.72 2.81 4.80
C LEU A 228 -5.53 3.27 3.96
N PHE A 229 -4.33 3.06 4.47
CA PHE A 229 -3.08 3.40 3.83
C PHE A 229 -2.28 2.15 3.53
N ILE A 230 -1.87 1.96 2.28
CA ILE A 230 -1.07 0.82 1.83
C ILE A 230 0.25 1.34 1.25
N PRO A 231 1.35 1.39 2.04
CA PRO A 231 2.61 1.99 1.63
C PRO A 231 3.37 1.12 0.62
N GLY A 232 4.14 1.75 -0.26
CA GLY A 232 4.96 1.11 -1.29
C GLY A 232 5.21 2.01 -2.50
N CYS A 233 6.17 1.68 -3.36
CA CYS A 233 6.45 2.43 -4.59
C CYS A 233 6.93 1.55 -5.76
N PRO A 234 6.04 0.75 -6.38
CA PRO A 234 4.68 0.44 -5.94
C PRO A 234 4.66 -0.61 -4.80
N PRO A 235 3.57 -0.72 -4.03
CA PRO A 235 3.38 -1.83 -3.11
C PRO A 235 3.21 -3.13 -3.90
N HIS A 236 3.87 -4.20 -3.44
CA HIS A 236 3.69 -5.53 -4.04
C HIS A 236 2.20 -5.93 -4.00
N PRO A 237 1.65 -6.62 -5.01
CA PRO A 237 0.24 -7.01 -5.01
C PRO A 237 -0.20 -7.73 -3.73
N ILE A 238 0.66 -8.56 -3.13
CA ILE A 238 0.36 -9.23 -1.87
C ILE A 238 0.20 -8.27 -0.68
N THR A 239 0.91 -7.14 -0.66
CA THR A 239 0.78 -6.09 0.35
C THR A 239 -0.57 -5.40 0.23
N ILE A 240 -1.03 -5.16 -1.00
CA ILE A 240 -2.36 -4.61 -1.26
C ILE A 240 -3.43 -5.61 -0.81
N LEU A 241 -3.28 -6.89 -1.19
CA LEU A 241 -4.24 -7.93 -0.81
C LEU A 241 -4.30 -8.15 0.70
N ASP A 242 -3.16 -8.25 1.39
CA ASP A 242 -3.09 -8.31 2.86
C ASP A 242 -3.81 -7.12 3.48
N GLY A 243 -3.52 -5.91 3.03
CA GLY A 243 -4.16 -4.70 3.56
C GLY A 243 -5.68 -4.75 3.43
N LEU A 244 -6.21 -5.13 2.27
CA LEU A 244 -7.65 -5.26 2.05
C LEU A 244 -8.28 -6.35 2.92
N LEU A 245 -7.68 -7.56 2.96
CA LEU A 245 -8.25 -8.67 3.72
C LEU A 245 -8.16 -8.44 5.24
N ARG A 246 -7.05 -7.88 5.70
CA ARG A 246 -6.84 -7.48 7.10
C ARG A 246 -7.91 -6.50 7.53
N TRP A 247 -8.11 -5.46 6.74
CA TRP A 247 -9.07 -4.41 7.03
C TRP A 247 -10.52 -4.93 6.96
N LEU A 248 -10.82 -5.89 6.09
CA LEU A 248 -12.12 -6.60 6.07
C LEU A 248 -12.28 -7.62 7.22
N GLY A 249 -11.25 -7.86 8.03
CA GLY A 249 -11.27 -8.86 9.11
C GLY A 249 -11.31 -10.31 8.60
N ARG A 250 -10.66 -10.58 7.47
CA ARG A 250 -10.58 -11.89 6.79
C ARG A 250 -9.23 -12.59 6.92
N LEU A 251 -8.33 -12.02 7.71
CA LEU A 251 -7.10 -12.67 8.14
C LEU A 251 -7.30 -13.13 9.58
N HIS A 252 -7.05 -14.40 9.84
CA HIS A 252 -7.15 -15.05 11.14
C HIS A 252 -5.76 -15.37 11.68
#